data_AF-A0A7X7EVI9-F1
#
_entry.id   AF-A0A7X7EVI9-F1
#
_cell.length_a   1.000
_cell.length_b   1.000
_cell.length_c   1.000
_cell.angle_alpha   90.00
_cell.angle_beta   90.00
_cell.angle_gamma   90.00
#
_symmetry.space_group_name_H-M   'P 1'
#
loop_
_entity.id
_entity.type
_entity.pdbx_description
1 polymer ?
#
loop_
_entity_poly.entity_id
_entity_poly.type
_entity_poly.pdbx_seq_one_letter_code
_entity_poly.pdbx_strand_id
1 'polypeptide(L)'
;MKRILILTAAAVIILCSCEIQPESYFFSDKIKVEVGEDIFFYNGSNNATDYEWDFGDGTWSDAFEPVHSYDGSGIFTVVLSAYARNGNVDRSYIDIEVVSKTMLEVEVLEYYDQYPVVGASVILYPTESDWDNETNAIVEGFTNASGKVIFTNLQARVYYIDVWHETHNNYTLRNEDVGFIRTDQLYSNELNQFVAWVDYTGTKGAATRDRKQLLPLKSRTVASTVKK
;
A
#
# COMPACT_ATOMS: atom_id res chain seq x y z
N MET A 1 38.97 -78.74 42.48
CA MET A 1 39.81 -77.68 41.89
C MET A 1 38.92 -76.79 41.04
N LYS A 2 38.73 -75.52 41.43
CA LYS A 2 37.82 -74.55 40.79
C LYS A 2 38.47 -73.98 39.53
N ARG A 3 37.74 -73.93 38.41
CA ARG A 3 38.14 -73.21 37.20
C ARG A 3 37.51 -71.81 37.21
N ILE A 4 38.35 -70.79 37.15
CA ILE A 4 37.98 -69.38 37.05
C ILE A 4 37.86 -69.05 35.55
N LEU A 5 36.67 -68.63 35.11
CA LEU A 5 36.46 -68.02 33.80
C LEU A 5 36.57 -66.50 33.96
N ILE A 6 37.54 -65.90 33.25
CA ILE A 6 37.68 -64.44 33.16
C ILE A 6 36.77 -63.98 32.02
N LEU A 7 35.70 -63.26 32.36
CA LEU A 7 34.87 -62.50 31.42
C LEU A 7 35.55 -61.15 31.18
N THR A 8 36.12 -60.97 29.99
CA THR A 8 36.55 -59.65 29.52
C THR A 8 35.31 -58.85 29.12
N ALA A 9 34.97 -57.84 29.91
CA ALA A 9 33.97 -56.84 29.55
C ALA A 9 34.57 -55.90 28.50
N ALA A 10 34.07 -55.96 27.26
CA ALA A 10 34.33 -54.93 26.27
C ALA A 10 33.52 -53.68 26.66
N ALA A 11 34.21 -52.64 27.11
CA ALA A 11 33.62 -51.33 27.31
C ALA A 11 33.32 -50.74 25.92
N VAL A 12 32.03 -50.69 25.56
CA VAL A 12 31.56 -49.90 24.41
C VAL A 12 31.68 -48.43 24.81
N ILE A 13 32.78 -47.80 24.41
CA ILE A 13 32.95 -46.35 24.50
C ILE A 13 32.04 -45.75 23.43
N ILE A 14 30.86 -45.27 23.84
CA ILE A 14 30.03 -44.40 23.00
C ILE A 14 30.78 -43.08 22.89
N LEU A 15 31.55 -42.92 21.81
CA LEU A 15 32.02 -41.61 21.38
C LEU A 15 30.77 -40.83 20.96
N CYS A 16 30.20 -40.05 21.88
CA CYS A 16 29.32 -38.96 21.49
C CYS A 16 30.23 -37.95 20.79
N SER A 17 30.31 -38.02 19.46
CA SER A 17 30.90 -36.94 18.68
C SER A 17 30.02 -35.72 18.93
N CYS A 18 30.53 -34.75 19.68
CA CYS A 18 29.95 -33.42 19.77
C CYS A 18 30.06 -32.80 18.37
N GLU A 19 29.07 -33.07 17.53
CA GLU A 19 28.96 -32.44 16.24
C GLU A 19 28.53 -31.00 16.49
N ILE A 20 29.41 -30.04 16.17
CA ILE A 20 29.11 -28.62 16.30
C ILE A 20 27.98 -28.32 15.32
N GLN A 21 26.79 -28.06 15.85
CA GLN A 21 25.64 -27.60 15.08
C GLN A 21 25.62 -26.07 15.09
N PRO A 22 25.36 -25.43 13.94
CA PRO A 22 25.05 -24.01 13.93
C PRO A 22 23.73 -23.78 14.67
N GLU A 23 23.59 -22.60 15.27
CA GLU A 23 22.32 -22.11 15.81
C GLU A 23 22.00 -20.81 15.08
N SER A 24 21.04 -20.87 14.16
CA SER A 24 20.63 -19.71 13.35
C SER A 24 19.75 -18.79 14.17
N TYR A 25 20.14 -17.51 14.22
CA TYR A 25 19.34 -16.47 14.84
C TYR A 25 19.61 -15.12 14.17
N PHE A 26 18.54 -14.37 13.90
CA PHE A 26 18.63 -12.99 13.46
C PHE A 26 17.41 -12.19 13.90
N PHE A 27 17.53 -10.88 13.74
CA PHE A 27 16.43 -9.94 13.85
C PHE A 27 16.64 -8.79 12.86
N SER A 28 15.58 -8.04 12.58
CA SER A 28 15.64 -6.82 11.78
C SER A 28 15.36 -5.59 12.66
N ASP A 29 15.75 -4.41 12.19
CA ASP A 29 15.36 -3.14 12.82
C ASP A 29 13.86 -2.87 12.68
N LYS A 30 13.23 -3.37 11.60
CA LYS A 30 11.81 -3.20 11.28
C LYS A 30 11.20 -4.49 10.77
N ILE A 31 9.95 -4.75 11.14
CA ILE A 31 9.13 -5.85 10.61
C ILE A 31 7.98 -5.37 9.73
N LYS A 32 7.79 -4.05 9.65
CA LYS A 32 6.80 -3.40 8.79
C LYS A 32 7.43 -2.15 8.18
N VAL A 33 7.42 -2.04 6.86
CA VAL A 33 8.05 -0.93 6.12
C VAL A 33 7.25 -0.52 4.88
N GLU A 34 7.55 0.64 4.32
CA GLU A 34 7.04 1.01 3.00
C GLU A 34 7.88 0.42 1.85
N VAL A 35 7.29 0.23 0.67
CA VAL A 35 8.01 -0.13 -0.56
C VAL A 35 9.20 0.81 -0.78
N GLY A 36 10.37 0.24 -1.03
CA GLY A 36 11.64 0.94 -1.25
C GLY A 36 12.33 1.46 0.02
N GLU A 37 11.80 1.18 1.22
CA GLU A 37 12.48 1.50 2.47
C GLU A 37 13.54 0.45 2.83
N ASP A 38 14.70 0.90 3.27
CA ASP A 38 15.79 0.03 3.73
C ASP A 38 15.44 -0.64 5.08
N ILE A 39 15.73 -1.93 5.15
CA ILE A 39 15.70 -2.78 6.34
C ILE A 39 17.10 -3.30 6.63
N PHE A 40 17.52 -3.18 7.89
CA PHE A 40 18.80 -3.69 8.36
C PHE A 40 18.58 -5.03 9.06
N PHE A 41 19.32 -6.05 8.64
CA PHE A 41 19.28 -7.38 9.24
C PHE A 41 20.53 -7.64 10.07
N TYR A 42 20.35 -8.12 11.30
CA TYR A 42 21.42 -8.35 12.26
C TYR A 42 21.54 -9.84 12.56
N ASN A 43 22.73 -10.38 12.37
CA ASN A 43 23.02 -11.78 12.57
C ASN A 43 23.48 -12.03 14.01
N GLY A 44 22.75 -12.87 14.73
CA GLY A 44 23.10 -13.32 16.08
C GLY A 44 23.34 -14.83 16.14
N SER A 45 23.63 -15.47 15.01
CA SER A 45 23.82 -16.92 14.92
C SER A 45 25.11 -17.36 15.60
N ASN A 46 25.09 -18.54 16.24
CA ASN A 46 26.26 -19.14 16.87
C ASN A 46 26.76 -20.34 16.06
N ASN A 47 28.04 -20.67 16.22
CA ASN A 47 28.69 -21.86 15.63
C ASN A 47 28.60 -21.97 14.09
N ALA A 48 28.36 -20.85 13.40
CA ALA A 48 28.34 -20.76 11.94
C ALA A 48 29.58 -20.04 11.41
N THR A 49 30.00 -20.40 10.20
CA THR A 49 31.10 -19.77 9.44
C THR A 49 30.63 -19.05 8.19
N ASP A 50 29.48 -19.42 7.65
CA ASP A 50 28.93 -18.88 6.40
C ASP A 50 27.42 -18.66 6.54
N TYR A 51 26.87 -17.73 5.75
CA TYR A 51 25.49 -17.26 5.85
C TYR A 51 24.88 -17.09 4.46
N GLU A 52 23.61 -17.44 4.33
CA GLU A 52 22.81 -17.18 3.14
C GLU A 52 21.46 -16.64 3.58
N TRP A 53 21.14 -15.45 3.08
CA TRP A 53 19.86 -14.76 3.28
C TRP A 53 19.01 -14.96 2.03
N ASP A 54 17.80 -15.49 2.19
CA ASP A 54 16.74 -15.42 1.19
C ASP A 54 15.71 -14.41 1.68
N PHE A 55 15.50 -13.33 0.92
CA PHE A 55 14.56 -12.29 1.33
C PHE A 55 13.11 -12.63 0.97
N GLY A 56 12.84 -13.74 0.29
CA GLY A 56 11.50 -14.18 -0.07
C GLY A 56 10.90 -13.47 -1.29
N ASP A 57 11.64 -12.54 -1.91
CA ASP A 57 11.28 -11.83 -3.15
C ASP A 57 12.04 -12.34 -4.38
N GLY A 58 12.81 -13.43 -4.22
CA GLY A 58 13.67 -14.01 -5.25
C GLY A 58 15.08 -13.43 -5.27
N THR A 59 15.41 -12.50 -4.36
CA THR A 59 16.77 -12.00 -4.14
C THR A 59 17.40 -12.63 -2.90
N TRP A 60 18.74 -12.60 -2.83
CA TRP A 60 19.50 -13.22 -1.75
C TRP A 60 20.80 -12.46 -1.46
N SER A 61 21.44 -12.75 -0.32
CA SER A 61 22.73 -12.19 0.09
C SER A 61 23.57 -13.19 0.88
N ASP A 62 24.89 -13.08 0.83
CA ASP A 62 25.85 -13.81 1.67
C ASP A 62 26.54 -12.92 2.71
N ALA A 63 26.13 -11.65 2.82
CA ALA A 63 26.70 -10.72 3.78
C ALA A 63 26.39 -11.13 5.22
N PHE A 64 27.31 -10.81 6.14
CA PHE A 64 27.11 -11.08 7.57
C PHE A 64 25.86 -10.37 8.12
N GLU A 65 25.68 -9.10 7.77
CA GLU A 65 24.55 -8.24 8.14
C GLU A 65 24.12 -7.42 6.89
N PRO A 66 23.17 -7.90 6.09
CA PRO A 66 22.76 -7.22 4.87
C PRO A 66 21.78 -6.06 5.15
N VAL A 67 21.70 -5.16 4.17
CA VAL A 67 20.60 -4.20 4.02
C VAL A 67 19.79 -4.63 2.81
N HIS A 68 18.47 -4.63 2.93
CA HIS A 68 17.57 -4.99 1.82
C HIS A 68 16.37 -4.04 1.76
N SER A 69 15.83 -3.86 0.56
CA SER A 69 14.64 -3.07 0.27
C SER A 69 13.76 -3.82 -0.73
N TYR A 70 12.44 -3.75 -0.57
CA TYR A 70 11.50 -4.45 -1.45
C TYR A 70 10.86 -3.51 -2.47
N ASP A 71 10.81 -3.94 -3.73
CA ASP A 71 10.19 -3.19 -4.84
C ASP A 71 8.66 -3.32 -4.89
N GLY A 72 8.10 -4.30 -4.16
CA GLY A 72 6.67 -4.59 -4.13
C GLY A 72 6.14 -4.72 -2.71
N SER A 73 4.85 -4.44 -2.52
CA SER A 73 4.16 -4.68 -1.25
C SER A 73 3.73 -6.13 -1.12
N GLY A 74 3.74 -6.65 0.11
CA GLY A 74 3.41 -8.04 0.41
C GLY A 74 3.92 -8.44 1.78
N ILE A 75 3.72 -9.71 2.13
CA ILE A 75 4.40 -10.34 3.26
C ILE A 75 5.52 -11.18 2.67
N PHE A 76 6.76 -10.91 3.09
CA PHE A 76 7.96 -11.61 2.64
C PHE A 76 8.57 -12.37 3.82
N THR A 77 8.72 -13.68 3.68
CA THR A 77 9.37 -14.51 4.69
C THR A 77 10.87 -14.51 4.44
N VAL A 78 11.62 -13.79 5.27
CA VAL A 78 13.08 -13.75 5.22
C VAL A 78 13.62 -14.99 5.92
N VAL A 79 14.58 -15.66 5.28
CA VAL A 79 15.25 -16.87 5.79
C VAL A 79 16.73 -16.60 5.95
N LEU A 80 17.28 -16.85 7.14
CA LEU A 80 18.72 -16.95 7.33
C LEU A 80 19.12 -18.43 7.44
N SER A 81 19.89 -18.91 6.47
CA SER A 81 20.61 -20.19 6.55
C SER A 81 22.01 -19.96 7.09
N ALA A 82 22.31 -20.49 8.28
CA ALA A 82 23.61 -20.40 8.92
C ALA A 82 24.35 -21.74 8.81
N TYR A 83 25.54 -21.74 8.23
CA TYR A 83 26.30 -22.96 7.94
C TYR A 83 27.50 -23.10 8.87
N ALA A 84 27.66 -24.27 9.48
CA ALA A 84 28.86 -24.62 10.23
C ALA A 84 29.96 -25.17 9.30
N ARG A 85 31.21 -25.20 9.78
CA ARG A 85 32.38 -25.65 9.00
C ARG A 85 32.30 -27.09 8.49
N ASN A 86 31.53 -27.94 9.15
CA ASN A 86 31.28 -29.33 8.74
C ASN A 86 30.18 -29.45 7.65
N GLY A 87 29.59 -28.33 7.23
CA GLY A 87 28.51 -28.27 6.25
C GLY A 87 27.10 -28.38 6.83
N ASN A 88 26.95 -28.53 8.15
CA ASN A 88 25.64 -28.52 8.78
C ASN A 88 25.00 -27.14 8.67
N VAL A 89 23.67 -27.11 8.58
CA VAL A 89 22.91 -25.87 8.40
C VAL A 89 21.76 -25.82 9.41
N ASP A 90 21.55 -24.64 9.96
CA ASP A 90 20.35 -24.30 10.72
C ASP A 90 19.69 -23.07 10.11
N ARG A 91 18.37 -22.94 10.28
CA ARG A 91 17.57 -21.88 9.65
C ARG A 91 16.65 -21.18 10.63
N SER A 92 16.58 -19.86 10.51
CA SER A 92 15.59 -19.04 11.20
C SER A 92 14.84 -18.17 10.21
N TYR A 93 13.68 -17.65 10.63
CA TYR A 93 12.71 -17.01 9.76
C TYR A 93 12.07 -15.81 10.47
N ILE A 94 11.84 -14.72 9.73
CA ILE A 94 10.93 -13.63 10.14
C ILE A 94 10.08 -13.20 8.95
N ASP A 95 8.83 -12.83 9.20
CA ASP A 95 7.98 -12.21 8.19
C ASP A 95 8.15 -10.69 8.23
N ILE A 96 8.35 -10.08 7.06
CA ILE A 96 8.36 -8.64 6.85
C ILE A 96 7.09 -8.23 6.10
N GLU A 97 6.31 -7.33 6.68
CA GLU A 97 5.17 -6.70 6.02
C GLU A 97 5.62 -5.45 5.27
N VAL A 98 5.64 -5.50 3.94
CA VAL A 98 5.91 -4.34 3.09
C VAL A 98 4.59 -3.77 2.60
N VAL A 99 4.34 -2.51 2.91
CA VAL A 99 3.14 -1.79 2.47
C VAL A 99 3.49 -0.82 1.33
N SER A 100 2.63 -0.69 0.34
CA SER A 100 2.73 0.38 -0.65
C SER A 100 1.75 1.49 -0.32
N LYS A 101 2.10 2.71 -0.73
CA LYS A 101 1.29 3.90 -0.49
C LYS A 101 -0.07 3.72 -1.16
N THR A 102 -1.16 4.07 -0.48
CA THR A 102 -2.47 4.18 -1.12
C THR A 102 -2.38 5.25 -2.21
N MET A 103 -2.67 4.87 -3.44
CA MET A 103 -2.70 5.77 -4.59
C MET A 103 -4.11 5.85 -5.15
N LEU A 104 -4.45 7.00 -5.72
CA LEU A 104 -5.69 7.22 -6.45
C LEU A 104 -5.37 7.87 -7.80
N GLU A 105 -5.62 7.15 -8.88
CA GLU A 105 -5.72 7.73 -10.22
C GLU A 105 -7.13 8.26 -10.42
N VAL A 106 -7.25 9.55 -10.72
CA VAL A 106 -8.50 10.18 -11.13
C VAL A 106 -8.42 10.48 -12.61
N GLU A 107 -9.36 9.93 -13.37
CA GLU A 107 -9.58 10.26 -14.77
C GLU A 107 -10.77 11.22 -14.88
N VAL A 108 -10.55 12.38 -15.48
CA VAL A 108 -11.59 13.39 -15.67
C VAL A 108 -12.12 13.31 -17.09
N LEU A 109 -13.40 12.94 -17.22
CA LEU A 109 -14.08 12.79 -18.50
C LEU A 109 -15.30 13.72 -18.56
N GLU A 110 -15.53 14.30 -19.74
CA GLU A 110 -16.80 14.96 -20.01
C GLU A 110 -17.92 13.91 -20.08
N TYR A 111 -19.08 14.19 -19.46
CA TYR A 111 -20.11 13.21 -19.19
C TYR A 111 -20.76 12.59 -20.45
N TYR A 112 -20.99 13.38 -21.49
CA TYR A 112 -21.71 12.92 -22.68
C TYR A 112 -20.77 12.29 -23.72
N ASP A 113 -19.69 12.99 -24.03
CA ASP A 113 -18.76 12.65 -25.11
C ASP A 113 -17.57 11.82 -24.61
N GLN A 114 -17.38 11.69 -23.29
CA GLN A 114 -16.35 10.87 -22.63
C GLN A 114 -14.91 11.20 -23.07
N TYR A 115 -14.66 12.44 -23.50
CA TYR A 115 -13.31 12.86 -23.84
C TYR A 115 -12.56 13.35 -22.59
N PRO A 116 -11.23 13.17 -22.55
CA PRO A 116 -10.43 13.58 -21.41
C PRO A 116 -10.33 15.10 -21.28
N VAL A 117 -10.55 15.62 -20.06
CA VAL A 117 -10.39 17.04 -19.76
C VAL A 117 -8.97 17.30 -19.25
N VAL A 118 -8.16 17.93 -20.10
CA VAL A 118 -6.75 18.25 -19.83
C VAL A 118 -6.61 19.52 -19.00
N GLY A 119 -5.70 19.53 -18.01
CA GLY A 119 -5.43 20.69 -17.18
C GLY A 119 -6.54 21.03 -16.17
N ALA A 120 -7.49 20.12 -15.94
CA ALA A 120 -8.49 20.27 -14.90
C ALA A 120 -7.83 20.20 -13.51
N SER A 121 -8.21 21.13 -12.63
CA SER A 121 -7.91 21.05 -11.20
C SER A 121 -8.79 19.98 -10.57
N VAL A 122 -8.19 19.12 -9.76
CA VAL A 122 -8.84 18.03 -9.05
C VAL A 122 -8.46 18.14 -7.58
N ILE A 123 -9.44 18.26 -6.69
CA ILE A 123 -9.23 18.43 -5.25
C ILE A 123 -9.93 17.31 -4.49
N LEU A 124 -9.24 16.71 -3.53
CA LEU A 124 -9.78 15.65 -2.68
C LEU A 124 -10.25 16.20 -1.33
N TYR A 125 -11.46 15.82 -0.93
CA TYR A 125 -12.06 16.14 0.36
C TYR A 125 -12.32 14.88 1.20
N PRO A 126 -12.20 14.95 2.54
CA PRO A 126 -12.44 13.82 3.45
C PRO A 126 -13.90 13.40 3.52
N THR A 127 -14.80 14.38 3.46
CA THR A 127 -16.22 14.19 3.66
C THR A 127 -17.02 15.01 2.65
N GLU A 128 -18.27 14.63 2.47
CA GLU A 128 -19.20 15.39 1.66
C GLU A 128 -19.42 16.81 2.22
N SER A 129 -19.47 16.96 3.55
CA SER A 129 -19.59 18.27 4.18
C SER A 129 -18.36 19.15 3.92
N ASP A 130 -17.17 18.57 3.91
CA ASP A 130 -15.94 19.28 3.59
C ASP A 130 -15.92 19.72 2.13
N TRP A 131 -16.41 18.86 1.23
CA TRP A 131 -16.60 19.18 -0.19
C TRP A 131 -17.63 20.31 -0.37
N ASP A 132 -18.81 20.21 0.25
CA ASP A 132 -19.90 21.19 0.15
C ASP A 132 -19.49 22.58 0.66
N ASN A 133 -18.66 22.63 1.72
CA ASN A 133 -18.21 23.87 2.34
C ASN A 133 -16.80 24.32 1.90
N GLU A 134 -16.16 23.57 1.00
CA GLU A 134 -14.77 23.75 0.57
C GLU A 134 -13.77 23.85 1.75
N THR A 135 -13.99 23.08 2.82
CA THR A 135 -13.12 23.04 4.01
C THR A 135 -12.24 21.81 4.04
N ASN A 136 -11.08 21.87 4.70
CA ASN A 136 -10.23 20.70 4.93
C ASN A 136 -9.82 19.93 3.67
N ALA A 137 -9.58 20.63 2.55
CA ALA A 137 -9.03 20.05 1.33
C ALA A 137 -7.72 19.31 1.65
N ILE A 138 -7.59 18.08 1.14
CA ILE A 138 -6.44 17.21 1.42
C ILE A 138 -5.28 17.52 0.48
N VAL A 139 -5.59 17.60 -0.82
CA VAL A 139 -4.60 17.77 -1.88
C VAL A 139 -5.30 18.26 -3.14
N GLU A 140 -4.59 19.06 -3.94
CA GLU A 140 -4.98 19.48 -5.28
C GLU A 140 -3.95 18.95 -6.29
N GLY A 141 -4.42 18.53 -7.46
CA GLY A 141 -3.59 18.11 -8.58
C GLY A 141 -4.22 18.53 -9.91
N PHE A 142 -3.46 18.39 -10.99
CA PHE A 142 -3.91 18.79 -12.33
C PHE A 142 -3.81 17.63 -13.30
N THR A 143 -4.84 17.47 -14.15
CA THR A 143 -4.86 16.41 -15.15
C THR A 143 -3.82 16.63 -16.24
N ASN A 144 -3.19 15.54 -16.68
CA ASN A 144 -2.23 15.52 -17.78
C ASN A 144 -2.93 15.51 -19.16
N ALA A 145 -2.16 15.32 -20.23
CA ALA A 145 -2.67 15.27 -21.61
C ALA A 145 -3.68 14.13 -21.89
N SER A 146 -3.78 13.14 -21.00
CA SER A 146 -4.74 12.05 -21.07
C SER A 146 -5.93 12.26 -20.12
N GLY A 147 -6.08 13.43 -19.50
CA GLY A 147 -7.16 13.71 -18.56
C GLY A 147 -6.98 13.05 -17.19
N LYS A 148 -5.76 12.60 -16.85
CA LYS A 148 -5.48 11.83 -15.63
C LYS A 148 -4.60 12.57 -14.64
N VAL A 149 -4.84 12.36 -13.36
CA VAL A 149 -3.99 12.81 -12.24
C VAL A 149 -3.86 11.68 -11.22
N ILE A 150 -2.67 11.53 -10.63
CA ILE A 150 -2.41 10.52 -9.60
C ILE A 150 -2.07 11.20 -8.28
N PHE A 151 -2.81 10.84 -7.24
CA PHE A 151 -2.53 11.20 -5.86
C PHE A 151 -1.86 10.04 -5.13
N THR A 152 -0.87 10.34 -4.30
CA THR A 152 -0.09 9.34 -3.56
C THR A 152 -0.13 9.64 -2.06
N ASN A 153 0.25 8.67 -1.22
CA ASN A 153 0.25 8.79 0.25
C ASN A 153 -1.14 9.06 0.84
N LEU A 154 -2.19 8.49 0.23
CA LEU A 154 -3.55 8.65 0.74
C LEU A 154 -3.85 7.70 1.90
N GLN A 155 -4.88 8.02 2.67
CA GLN A 155 -5.46 7.09 3.63
C GLN A 155 -6.43 6.16 2.90
N ALA A 156 -6.54 4.91 3.32
CA ALA A 156 -7.54 3.98 2.83
C ALA A 156 -8.94 4.36 3.36
N ARG A 157 -9.60 5.26 2.66
CA ARG A 157 -10.94 5.78 2.98
C ARG A 157 -11.61 6.28 1.70
N VAL A 158 -12.92 6.55 1.78
CA VAL A 158 -13.65 7.27 0.73
C VAL A 158 -13.19 8.73 0.66
N TYR A 159 -13.10 9.27 -0.56
CA TYR A 159 -12.87 10.69 -0.83
C TYR A 159 -14.00 11.27 -1.67
N TYR A 160 -14.17 12.59 -1.58
CA TYR A 160 -15.06 13.38 -2.41
C TYR A 160 -14.24 14.28 -3.32
N ILE A 161 -14.50 14.24 -4.62
CA ILE A 161 -13.68 14.86 -5.65
C ILE A 161 -14.37 16.10 -6.16
N ASP A 162 -13.73 17.24 -5.99
CA ASP A 162 -14.06 18.48 -6.67
C ASP A 162 -13.23 18.56 -7.96
N VAL A 163 -13.89 18.83 -9.07
CA VAL A 163 -13.22 19.06 -10.34
C VAL A 163 -13.59 20.41 -10.89
N TRP A 164 -12.57 21.22 -11.20
CA TRP A 164 -12.74 22.51 -11.81
C TRP A 164 -11.86 22.70 -13.04
N HIS A 165 -12.47 23.18 -14.12
CA HIS A 165 -11.83 23.62 -15.34
C HIS A 165 -12.52 24.91 -15.84
N GLU A 166 -11.88 25.68 -16.71
CA GLU A 166 -12.45 26.91 -17.26
C GLU A 166 -13.81 26.72 -17.97
N THR A 167 -14.05 25.51 -18.47
CA THR A 167 -15.24 25.13 -19.25
C THR A 167 -15.99 23.94 -18.69
N HIS A 168 -15.49 23.28 -17.64
CA HIS A 168 -16.09 22.08 -17.06
C HIS A 168 -16.07 22.10 -15.54
N ASN A 169 -17.08 21.49 -14.90
CA ASN A 169 -17.02 21.14 -13.48
C ASN A 169 -17.98 19.97 -13.17
N ASN A 170 -17.91 19.45 -11.95
CA ASN A 170 -18.78 18.37 -11.48
C ASN A 170 -19.78 18.79 -10.38
N TYR A 171 -19.91 20.08 -10.08
CA TYR A 171 -20.73 20.57 -8.96
C TYR A 171 -22.22 20.23 -9.11
N THR A 172 -22.75 20.36 -10.33
CA THR A 172 -24.16 20.09 -10.61
C THR A 172 -24.47 18.60 -10.65
N LEU A 173 -23.49 17.79 -11.06
CA LEU A 173 -23.62 16.34 -11.23
C LEU A 173 -23.87 15.61 -9.90
N ARG A 174 -23.33 16.11 -8.78
CA ARG A 174 -23.65 15.56 -7.44
C ARG A 174 -25.15 15.50 -7.18
N ASN A 175 -25.93 16.47 -7.68
CA ASN A 175 -27.37 16.50 -7.46
C ASN A 175 -28.13 15.42 -8.25
N GLU A 176 -27.49 14.86 -9.27
CA GLU A 176 -27.99 13.73 -10.05
C GLU A 176 -27.57 12.42 -9.40
N ASP A 177 -26.27 12.26 -9.14
CA ASP A 177 -25.69 11.11 -8.43
C ASP A 177 -24.43 11.51 -7.67
N VAL A 178 -24.38 11.18 -6.38
CA VAL A 178 -23.20 11.40 -5.54
C VAL A 178 -22.02 10.53 -5.98
N GLY A 179 -22.27 9.40 -6.64
CA GLY A 179 -21.24 8.51 -7.20
C GLY A 179 -20.35 9.18 -8.25
N PHE A 180 -20.80 10.28 -8.86
CA PHE A 180 -19.97 11.07 -9.80
C PHE A 180 -18.88 11.90 -9.12
N ILE A 181 -19.00 12.11 -7.82
CA ILE A 181 -18.01 12.85 -7.03
C ILE A 181 -17.42 12.02 -5.88
N ARG A 182 -18.03 10.89 -5.53
CA ARG A 182 -17.64 10.07 -4.38
C ARG A 182 -16.93 8.82 -4.86
N THR A 183 -15.68 8.65 -4.47
CA THR A 183 -14.93 7.43 -4.75
C THR A 183 -15.57 6.22 -4.07
N ASP A 184 -15.25 5.03 -4.57
CA ASP A 184 -15.38 3.83 -3.74
C ASP A 184 -14.43 3.89 -2.53
N GLN A 185 -14.56 2.93 -1.62
CA GLN A 185 -13.61 2.78 -0.53
C GLN A 185 -12.23 2.47 -1.12
N LEU A 186 -11.26 3.35 -0.90
CA LEU A 186 -9.89 3.06 -1.30
C LEU A 186 -9.31 1.96 -0.42
N TYR A 187 -8.52 1.06 -1.01
CA TYR A 187 -7.74 0.08 -0.26
C TYR A 187 -6.26 0.45 -0.28
N SER A 188 -5.59 0.14 0.84
CA SER A 188 -4.14 0.26 0.94
C SER A 188 -3.46 -0.67 -0.04
N ASN A 189 -2.21 -0.36 -0.38
CA ASN A 189 -1.35 -1.18 -1.21
C ASN A 189 -1.78 -1.37 -2.69
N GLU A 190 -2.63 -0.49 -3.21
CA GLU A 190 -3.08 -0.57 -4.60
C GLU A 190 -3.22 0.81 -5.25
N LEU A 191 -3.18 0.80 -6.59
CA LEU A 191 -3.62 1.91 -7.41
C LEU A 191 -5.15 1.85 -7.52
N ASN A 192 -5.82 2.66 -6.71
CA ASN A 192 -7.26 2.85 -6.81
C ASN A 192 -7.55 3.72 -8.04
N GLN A 193 -8.67 3.49 -8.71
CA GLN A 193 -9.07 4.24 -9.90
C GLN A 193 -10.46 4.84 -9.69
N PHE A 194 -10.64 6.08 -10.15
CA PHE A 194 -11.93 6.74 -10.14
C PHE A 194 -12.12 7.60 -11.40
N VAL A 195 -13.30 7.53 -12.00
CA VAL A 195 -13.69 8.43 -13.10
C VAL A 195 -14.51 9.57 -12.52
N ALA A 196 -13.96 10.78 -12.56
CA ALA A 196 -14.65 12.01 -12.19
C ALA A 196 -15.32 12.59 -13.43
N TRP A 197 -16.64 12.46 -13.49
CA TRP A 197 -17.42 13.04 -14.58
C TRP A 197 -17.58 14.54 -14.39
N VAL A 198 -17.48 15.30 -15.48
CA VAL A 198 -17.73 16.75 -15.51
C VAL A 198 -18.70 17.10 -16.63
N ASP A 199 -19.42 18.21 -16.46
CA ASP A 199 -20.31 18.79 -17.48
C ASP A 199 -19.84 20.21 -17.82
N TYR A 200 -20.26 20.69 -18.99
CA TYR A 200 -19.97 22.02 -19.49
C TYR A 200 -20.59 23.11 -18.61
N THR A 201 -19.79 24.12 -18.27
CA THR A 201 -20.29 25.34 -17.66
C THR A 201 -20.80 26.25 -18.78
N GLY A 202 -22.10 26.54 -18.79
CA GLY A 202 -22.84 27.13 -19.92
C GLY A 202 -22.46 28.53 -20.42
N THR A 203 -21.25 29.04 -20.20
CA THR A 203 -20.71 30.20 -20.93
C THR A 203 -19.20 30.05 -21.15
N LYS A 204 -18.81 29.97 -22.43
CA LYS A 204 -17.43 30.04 -22.93
C LYS A 204 -16.70 31.25 -22.28
N GLY A 205 -15.78 31.01 -21.35
CA GLY A 205 -14.79 32.00 -20.91
C GLY A 205 -15.09 32.81 -19.64
N ALA A 206 -15.54 32.18 -18.54
CA ALA A 206 -15.46 32.82 -17.23
C ALA A 206 -14.13 32.42 -16.54
N ALA A 207 -13.14 33.32 -16.57
CA ALA A 207 -11.80 33.16 -15.96
C ALA A 207 -11.79 33.14 -14.40
N THR A 208 -12.94 32.90 -13.78
CA THR A 208 -13.15 32.85 -12.33
C THR A 208 -14.16 31.76 -12.02
N ARG A 209 -13.92 30.97 -10.97
CA ARG A 209 -14.90 30.00 -10.41
C ARG A 209 -16.26 30.70 -10.23
N ASP A 210 -17.17 30.55 -11.19
CA ASP A 210 -18.50 31.16 -11.12
C ASP A 210 -19.46 30.28 -10.31
N ARG A 211 -19.40 30.46 -8.99
CA ARG A 211 -20.25 29.77 -8.02
C ARG A 211 -21.71 30.26 -8.01
N LYS A 212 -22.11 31.18 -8.91
CA LYS A 212 -23.54 31.56 -9.05
C LYS A 212 -24.37 30.53 -9.83
N GLN A 213 -23.72 29.54 -10.44
CA GLN A 213 -24.39 28.36 -11.03
C GLN A 213 -24.81 27.33 -9.98
N LEU A 214 -24.45 27.53 -8.70
CA LEU A 214 -25.13 26.88 -7.59
C LEU A 214 -26.60 27.31 -7.65
N LEU A 215 -27.46 26.46 -8.21
CA LEU A 215 -28.90 26.66 -8.11
C LEU A 215 -29.19 26.86 -6.62
N PRO A 216 -29.78 28.01 -6.20
CA PRO A 216 -30.14 28.19 -4.81
C PRO A 216 -31.05 27.03 -4.43
N LEU A 217 -30.74 26.37 -3.30
CA LEU A 217 -31.55 25.32 -2.68
C LEU A 217 -33.03 25.68 -2.84
N LYS A 218 -33.67 25.13 -3.88
CA LYS A 218 -35.08 25.41 -4.13
C LYS A 218 -35.80 24.64 -3.04
N SER A 219 -36.14 25.37 -1.99
CA SER A 219 -36.96 24.93 -0.88
C SER A 219 -38.05 24.00 -1.41
N ARG A 220 -37.95 22.71 -1.08
CA ARG A 220 -39.07 21.78 -1.28
C ARG A 220 -40.18 22.26 -0.37
N THR A 221 -41.09 23.06 -0.91
CA THR A 221 -42.45 23.10 -0.40
C THR A 221 -42.99 21.70 -0.57
N VAL A 222 -43.12 20.96 0.53
CA VAL A 222 -43.83 19.70 0.56
C VAL A 222 -45.29 20.03 0.27
N ALA A 223 -45.70 19.88 -1.00
CA ALA A 223 -47.09 19.83 -1.34
C ALA A 223 -47.64 18.48 -0.89
N SER A 224 -48.06 18.39 0.37
CA SER A 224 -48.96 17.35 0.84
C SER A 224 -50.26 17.48 0.06
N THR A 225 -50.43 16.70 -1.00
CA THR A 225 -51.73 16.58 -1.65
C THR A 225 -52.55 15.60 -0.84
N VAL A 226 -53.39 16.15 0.03
CA VAL A 226 -54.58 15.49 0.55
C VAL A 226 -55.47 15.11 -0.64
N LYS A 227 -55.85 13.84 -0.75
CA LYS A 227 -57.10 13.45 -1.43
C LYS A 227 -57.84 12.40 -0.61
N LYS A 228 -58.96 12.90 -0.07
CA LYS A 228 -60.25 12.30 0.32
C LYS A 228 -60.33 10.80 0.55
#